data_AF-A0A945AF12-F1
#
_entry.id   AF-A0A945AF12-F1
#
_cell.length_a   1.000
_cell.length_b   1.000
_cell.length_c   1.000
_cell.angle_alpha   90.00
_cell.angle_beta   90.00
_cell.angle_gamma   90.00
#
_symmetry.space_group_name_H-M   'P 1'
#
loop_
_entity.id
_entity.type
_entity.pdbx_description
1 polymer ?
#
loop_
_entity_poly.entity_id
_entity_poly.type
_entity_poly.pdbx_seq_one_letter_code
_entity_poly.pdbx_strand_id
1 'polypeptide(L)'
;MKTRAKVTLKIDGVRENRAAAGILYQAPDQLRIDMAALGMSFMTAIANQNTLEIYLPRDNNYLTGPPEKVLDTLTGVNLVYYSLIQAILGLPNLSPLDLPRVTLFRPDQNQLFLELTYPQWKRRLIFESRSATLLEDHVFNLEGALISKRLLSGYHQSNGFVLPKHIEMHQGADLIAIDVETHQSNVEVLGADFHMRVPGDVTRHTIE
;
A
#
# COMPACT_ATOMS: atom_id res chain seq x y z
N MET A 1 13.68 2.11 10.97
CA MET A 1 14.02 0.92 10.15
C MET A 1 14.13 1.36 8.70
N LYS A 2 15.11 0.82 7.96
CA LYS A 2 15.29 1.06 6.53
C LYS A 2 15.16 -0.28 5.81
N THR A 3 14.37 -0.33 4.75
CA THR A 3 14.04 -1.57 4.05
C THR A 3 14.18 -1.36 2.55
N ARG A 4 14.69 -2.39 1.88
CA ARG A 4 14.65 -2.53 0.43
C ARG A 4 13.89 -3.80 0.08
N ALA A 5 12.95 -3.69 -0.85
CA ALA A 5 12.22 -4.84 -1.37
C ALA A 5 12.17 -4.79 -2.90
N LYS A 6 12.16 -5.98 -3.52
CA LYS A 6 11.79 -6.14 -4.91
C LYS A 6 10.42 -6.80 -4.94
N VAL A 7 9.49 -6.20 -5.65
CA VAL A 7 8.14 -6.71 -5.79
C VAL A 7 7.72 -6.83 -7.25
N THR A 8 6.82 -7.74 -7.53
CA THR A 8 6.00 -7.72 -8.73
C THR A 8 4.65 -7.10 -8.38
N LEU A 9 4.23 -6.10 -9.15
CA LEU A 9 2.95 -5.41 -9.01
C LEU A 9 2.06 -5.76 -10.20
N LYS A 10 0.81 -6.14 -9.93
CA LYS A 10 -0.27 -6.29 -10.90
C LYS A 10 -1.39 -5.33 -10.53
N ILE A 11 -1.86 -4.55 -11.50
CA ILE A 11 -3.02 -3.68 -11.37
C ILE A 11 -3.90 -3.93 -12.58
N ASP A 12 -5.11 -4.43 -12.39
CA ASP A 12 -6.06 -4.60 -13.48
C ASP A 12 -6.53 -3.23 -14.00
N GLY A 13 -6.78 -3.12 -15.31
CA GLY A 13 -7.18 -1.87 -15.96
C GLY A 13 -6.02 -0.96 -16.39
N VAL A 14 -4.77 -1.27 -16.00
CA VAL A 14 -3.58 -0.53 -16.43
C VAL A 14 -2.93 -1.22 -17.63
N ARG A 15 -2.48 -0.42 -18.62
CA ARG A 15 -1.95 -0.94 -19.90
C ARG A 15 -0.76 -1.92 -19.71
N GLU A 16 0.00 -1.73 -18.65
CA GLU A 16 1.10 -2.59 -18.20
C GLU A 16 0.66 -3.38 -16.95
N ASN A 17 -0.21 -4.38 -17.15
CA ASN A 17 -0.82 -5.19 -16.08
C ASN A 17 0.16 -5.95 -15.16
N ARG A 18 1.47 -5.96 -15.45
CA ARG A 18 2.52 -6.53 -14.59
C ARG A 18 3.80 -5.72 -14.71
N ALA A 19 4.37 -5.35 -13.57
CA ALA A 19 5.61 -4.59 -13.51
C ALA A 19 6.49 -5.04 -12.35
N ALA A 20 7.80 -5.04 -12.55
CA ALA A 20 8.76 -5.15 -11.47
C ALA A 20 8.96 -3.77 -10.84
N ALA A 21 8.91 -3.72 -9.51
CA ALA A 21 9.14 -2.51 -8.75
C ALA A 21 10.20 -2.72 -7.67
N GLY A 22 11.11 -1.75 -7.55
CA GLY A 22 11.98 -1.60 -6.40
C GLY A 22 11.31 -0.70 -5.38
N ILE A 23 11.24 -1.13 -4.13
CA ILE A 23 10.69 -0.36 -3.03
C ILE A 23 11.81 -0.04 -2.04
N LEU A 24 11.95 1.23 -1.68
CA LEU A 24 12.74 1.69 -0.54
C LEU A 24 11.78 2.27 0.50
N TYR A 25 11.95 1.86 1.75
CA TYR A 25 11.15 2.36 2.84
C TYR A 25 12.06 2.81 3.98
N GLN A 26 11.85 4.03 4.47
CA GLN A 26 12.48 4.60 5.64
C GLN A 26 11.39 5.04 6.62
N ALA A 27 11.28 4.29 7.72
CA ALA A 27 10.27 4.54 8.73
C ALA A 27 10.46 5.92 9.41
N PRO A 28 9.35 6.59 9.79
CA PRO A 28 7.97 6.09 9.78
C PRO A 28 7.20 6.30 8.47
N ASP A 29 7.70 7.10 7.54
CA ASP A 29 6.83 7.74 6.56
C ASP A 29 7.41 7.91 5.17
N GLN A 30 8.68 7.59 4.91
CA GLN A 30 9.24 7.78 3.57
C GLN A 30 9.20 6.48 2.79
N LEU A 31 8.48 6.48 1.67
CA LEU A 31 8.41 5.38 0.74
C LEU A 31 8.84 5.87 -0.63
N ARG A 32 9.72 5.12 -1.30
CA ARG A 32 10.04 5.30 -2.70
C ARG A 32 9.75 4.02 -3.46
N ILE A 33 9.13 4.17 -4.62
CA ILE A 33 8.82 3.08 -5.54
C ILE A 33 9.40 3.47 -6.89
N ASP A 34 10.27 2.62 -7.44
CA ASP A 34 10.77 2.75 -8.80
C ASP A 34 10.23 1.56 -9.60
N MET A 35 9.40 1.83 -10.59
CA MET A 35 8.88 0.81 -11.51
C MET A 35 9.66 0.83 -12.81
N ALA A 36 10.13 -0.35 -13.22
CA ALA A 36 10.93 -0.51 -14.42
C ALA A 36 10.51 -1.74 -15.21
N ALA A 37 10.56 -1.62 -16.54
CA ALA A 37 10.34 -2.70 -17.47
C ALA A 37 11.45 -2.67 -18.53
N LEU A 38 12.04 -3.83 -18.83
CA LEU A 38 13.07 -3.98 -19.86
C LEU A 38 14.26 -3.00 -19.69
N GLY A 39 14.63 -2.69 -18.44
CA GLY A 39 15.73 -1.77 -18.11
C GLY A 39 15.39 -0.28 -18.21
N MET A 40 14.15 0.08 -18.55
CA MET A 40 13.69 1.46 -18.59
C MET A 40 12.79 1.75 -17.38
N SER A 41 13.08 2.82 -16.64
CA SER A 41 12.15 3.34 -15.62
C SER A 41 11.00 4.06 -16.31
N PHE A 42 9.78 3.70 -15.96
CA PHE A 42 8.57 4.34 -16.49
C PHE A 42 7.74 5.02 -15.40
N MET A 43 8.07 4.80 -14.12
CA MET A 43 7.48 5.52 -13.00
C MET A 43 8.43 5.55 -11.82
N THR A 44 8.61 6.72 -11.23
CA THR A 44 9.20 6.88 -9.89
C THR A 44 8.18 7.58 -9.02
N ALA A 45 7.86 6.99 -7.88
CA ALA A 45 6.95 7.56 -6.89
C ALA A 45 7.66 7.74 -5.54
N ILE A 46 7.43 8.85 -4.88
CA ILE A 46 7.90 9.13 -3.52
C ILE A 46 6.71 9.56 -2.69
N ALA A 47 6.42 8.79 -1.65
CA ALA A 47 5.35 9.08 -0.71
C ALA A 47 5.93 9.49 0.64
N ASN A 48 5.30 10.50 1.23
CA ASN A 48 5.36 10.80 2.66
C ASN A 48 3.95 10.71 3.26
N GLN A 49 3.76 11.07 4.54
CA GLN A 49 2.44 10.95 5.20
C GLN A 49 1.31 11.70 4.48
N ASN A 50 1.63 12.83 3.84
CA ASN A 50 0.62 13.76 3.34
C ASN A 50 0.70 14.00 1.83
N THR A 51 1.75 13.50 1.18
CA THR A 51 2.03 13.82 -0.21
C THR A 51 2.60 12.62 -0.93
N LEU A 52 2.09 12.40 -2.13
CA LEU A 52 2.62 11.47 -3.11
C LEU A 52 3.09 12.29 -4.31
N GLU A 53 4.37 12.15 -4.62
CA GLU A 53 4.99 12.68 -5.83
C GLU A 53 5.19 11.53 -6.81
N ILE A 54 4.86 11.72 -8.08
CA ILE A 54 5.04 10.73 -9.14
C ILE A 54 5.61 11.41 -10.37
N TYR A 55 6.71 10.86 -10.89
CA TYR A 55 7.25 11.22 -12.19
C TYR A 55 7.02 10.07 -13.18
N LEU A 56 6.43 10.41 -14.31
CA LEU A 56 6.16 9.54 -15.46
C LEU A 56 7.05 9.99 -16.63
N PRO A 57 8.26 9.42 -16.80
CA PRO A 57 9.21 9.89 -17.80
C PRO A 57 8.68 9.79 -19.23
N ARG A 58 7.86 8.77 -19.52
CA ARG A 58 7.30 8.53 -20.86
C ARG A 58 6.39 9.65 -21.33
N ASP A 59 5.59 10.19 -20.41
CA ASP A 59 4.63 11.25 -20.71
C ASP A 59 5.20 12.64 -20.37
N ASN A 60 6.42 12.69 -19.82
CA ASN A 60 7.05 13.89 -19.27
C ASN A 60 6.13 14.62 -18.28
N ASN A 61 5.47 13.85 -17.41
CA ASN A 61 4.51 14.35 -16.43
C ASN A 61 5.01 14.17 -15.00
N TYR A 62 4.74 15.16 -14.16
CA TYR A 62 4.98 15.14 -12.73
C TYR A 62 3.69 15.46 -11.98
N LEU A 63 3.25 14.53 -11.13
CA LEU A 63 2.03 14.62 -10.33
C LEU A 63 2.41 14.79 -8.86
N THR A 64 1.71 15.66 -8.14
CA THR A 64 1.87 15.83 -6.70
C THR A 64 0.52 16.08 -6.03
N GLY A 65 0.32 15.57 -4.82
CA GLY A 65 -0.91 15.78 -4.06
C GLY A 65 -1.10 14.73 -2.95
N PRO A 66 -2.27 14.69 -2.30
CA PRO A 66 -2.61 13.65 -1.32
C PRO A 66 -2.50 12.25 -1.95
N PRO A 67 -1.88 11.26 -1.26
CA PRO A 67 -1.65 9.93 -1.83
C PRO A 67 -2.89 9.25 -2.38
N GLU A 68 -4.02 9.34 -1.69
CA GLU A 68 -5.26 8.70 -2.11
C GLU A 68 -5.77 9.28 -3.43
N LYS A 69 -5.73 10.61 -3.58
CA LYS A 69 -6.25 11.31 -4.76
C LYS A 69 -5.36 11.12 -5.98
N VAL A 70 -4.04 11.17 -5.78
CA VAL A 70 -3.08 10.94 -6.85
C VAL A 70 -3.20 9.50 -7.38
N LEU A 71 -3.35 8.51 -6.49
CA LEU A 71 -3.51 7.11 -6.90
C LEU A 71 -4.86 6.84 -7.56
N ASP A 72 -5.94 7.42 -7.03
CA ASP A 72 -7.26 7.32 -7.65
C ASP A 72 -7.24 7.88 -9.08
N THR A 73 -6.59 9.04 -9.28
CA THR A 73 -6.43 9.65 -10.61
C THR A 73 -5.64 8.75 -11.59
N LEU A 74 -4.64 8.01 -11.11
CA LEU A 74 -3.78 7.18 -11.96
C LEU A 74 -4.31 5.78 -12.21
N THR A 75 -4.93 5.18 -11.20
CA THR A 75 -5.27 3.75 -11.19
C THR A 75 -6.77 3.50 -11.19
N GLY A 76 -7.58 4.52 -10.88
CA GLY A 76 -9.02 4.35 -10.61
C GLY A 76 -9.32 3.60 -9.30
N VAL A 77 -8.30 3.28 -8.51
CA VAL A 77 -8.45 2.50 -7.26
C VAL A 77 -8.40 3.43 -6.06
N ASN A 78 -9.41 3.31 -5.20
CA ASN A 78 -9.56 4.14 -4.01
C ASN A 78 -8.87 3.51 -2.80
N LEU A 79 -7.64 3.90 -2.49
CA LEU A 79 -6.89 3.38 -1.35
C LEU A 79 -7.15 4.10 -0.02
N VAL A 80 -8.19 4.94 0.08
CA VAL A 80 -8.47 5.74 1.29
C VAL A 80 -8.59 4.91 2.57
N TYR A 81 -9.02 3.66 2.46
CA TYR A 81 -9.23 2.77 3.62
C TYR A 81 -7.94 2.22 4.23
N TYR A 82 -6.85 2.18 3.45
CA TYR A 82 -5.65 1.42 3.82
C TYR A 82 -4.44 2.29 4.14
N SER A 83 -4.42 3.56 3.68
CA SER A 83 -3.21 4.40 3.59
C SER A 83 -2.11 3.73 2.76
N LEU A 84 -1.46 4.50 1.88
CA LEU A 84 -0.56 3.95 0.87
C LEU A 84 0.55 3.07 1.46
N ILE A 85 1.24 3.57 2.49
CA ILE A 85 2.41 2.89 3.08
C ILE A 85 1.97 1.59 3.76
N GLN A 86 0.88 1.63 4.53
CA GLN A 86 0.36 0.46 5.23
C GLN A 86 -0.27 -0.55 4.27
N ALA A 87 -0.89 -0.08 3.17
CA ALA A 87 -1.37 -0.92 2.08
C ALA A 87 -0.23 -1.76 1.48
N ILE A 88 0.86 -1.10 1.10
CA ILE A 88 2.03 -1.74 0.45
C ILE A 88 2.79 -2.67 1.39
N LEU A 89 2.93 -2.29 2.67
CA LEU A 89 3.62 -3.13 3.66
C LEU A 89 2.73 -4.27 4.20
N GLY A 90 1.44 -4.29 3.87
CA GLY A 90 0.50 -5.26 4.41
C GLY A 90 0.26 -5.08 5.91
N LEU A 91 0.34 -3.84 6.39
CA LEU A 91 0.09 -3.50 7.79
C LEU A 91 -1.36 -3.00 7.97
N PRO A 92 -1.98 -3.25 9.13
CA PRO A 92 -3.24 -2.61 9.47
C PRO A 92 -3.02 -1.11 9.72
N ASN A 93 -3.90 -0.27 9.18
CA ASN A 93 -3.97 1.14 9.55
C ASN A 93 -4.86 1.27 10.81
N LEU A 94 -4.29 0.98 11.98
CA LEU A 94 -4.96 1.09 13.28
C LEU A 94 -4.17 1.99 14.20
N SER A 95 -4.88 2.78 14.99
CA SER A 95 -4.34 3.66 16.01
C SER A 95 -5.09 3.51 17.33
N PRO A 96 -4.56 4.00 18.47
CA PRO A 96 -5.31 4.05 19.72
C PRO A 96 -6.64 4.83 19.62
N LEU A 97 -6.75 5.76 18.67
CA LEU A 97 -7.98 6.52 18.41
C LEU A 97 -9.11 5.66 17.82
N ASP A 98 -8.80 4.46 17.33
CA ASP A 98 -9.80 3.53 16.80
C ASP A 98 -10.44 2.65 17.89
N LEU A 99 -9.92 2.65 19.12
CA LEU A 99 -10.47 1.85 20.23
C LEU A 99 -11.97 2.11 20.49
N PRO A 100 -12.46 3.37 20.53
CA PRO A 100 -13.90 3.64 20.73
C PRO A 100 -14.78 3.18 19.55
N ARG A 101 -14.17 2.86 18.39
CA ARG A 101 -14.89 2.40 17.19
C ARG A 101 -15.07 0.89 17.16
N VAL A 102 -14.41 0.15 18.06
CA VAL A 102 -14.52 -1.30 18.12
C VAL A 102 -15.93 -1.69 18.57
N THR A 103 -16.62 -2.44 17.70
CA THR A 103 -18.00 -2.88 17.91
C THR A 103 -18.12 -4.39 18.11
N LEU A 104 -17.14 -5.15 17.62
CA LEU A 104 -17.04 -6.59 17.85
C LEU A 104 -15.57 -6.98 18.04
N PHE A 105 -15.31 -7.79 19.06
CA PHE A 105 -14.07 -8.53 19.22
C PHE A 105 -14.42 -9.98 19.56
N ARG A 106 -14.03 -10.91 18.70
CA ARG A 106 -14.30 -12.34 18.90
C ARG A 106 -13.02 -13.14 18.68
N PRO A 107 -12.43 -13.70 19.74
CA PRO A 107 -11.38 -14.70 19.59
C PRO A 107 -11.99 -16.04 19.17
N ASP A 108 -11.34 -16.71 18.23
CA ASP A 108 -11.58 -18.09 17.81
C ASP A 108 -10.25 -18.87 17.91
N GLN A 109 -10.31 -20.22 17.84
CA GLN A 109 -9.17 -21.10 18.10
C GLN A 109 -7.93 -20.73 17.26
N ASN A 110 -8.14 -20.34 16.00
CA ASN A 110 -7.06 -20.02 15.07
C ASN A 110 -7.11 -18.57 14.56
N GLN A 111 -8.19 -17.83 14.81
CA GLN A 111 -8.38 -16.48 14.27
C GLN A 111 -8.89 -15.49 15.32
N LEU A 112 -8.51 -14.22 15.18
CA LEU A 112 -9.08 -13.11 15.94
C LEU A 112 -9.89 -12.23 14.99
N PHE A 113 -11.15 -11.99 15.34
CA PHE A 113 -12.03 -11.12 14.58
C PHE A 113 -12.17 -9.79 15.30
N LEU A 114 -11.97 -8.70 14.57
CA LEU A 114 -12.15 -7.33 15.04
C LEU A 114 -13.05 -6.57 14.05
N GLU A 115 -14.14 -5.97 14.53
CA GLU A 115 -15.00 -5.11 13.73
C GLU A 115 -15.00 -3.67 14.27
N LEU A 116 -14.78 -2.71 13.39
CA LEU A 116 -14.78 -1.28 13.69
C LEU A 116 -15.89 -0.58 12.89
N THR A 117 -16.61 0.33 13.52
CA THR A 117 -17.62 1.15 12.84
C THR A 117 -17.15 2.60 12.74
N TYR A 118 -17.14 3.11 11.51
CA TYR A 118 -16.83 4.50 11.16
C TYR A 118 -18.11 5.21 10.70
N PRO A 119 -18.15 6.56 10.63
CA PRO A 119 -19.37 7.27 10.25
C PRO A 119 -19.97 6.88 8.90
N GLN A 120 -19.16 6.42 7.95
CA GLN A 120 -19.57 6.14 6.56
C GLN A 120 -19.37 4.68 6.13
N TRP A 121 -18.76 3.85 6.97
CA TRP A 121 -18.39 2.48 6.59
C TRP A 121 -18.06 1.63 7.83
N LYS A 122 -17.99 0.32 7.64
CA LYS A 122 -17.55 -0.66 8.65
C LYS A 122 -16.28 -1.35 8.17
N ARG A 123 -15.40 -1.68 9.10
CA ARG A 123 -14.17 -2.45 8.83
C ARG A 123 -14.22 -3.75 9.58
N ARG A 124 -13.84 -4.84 8.94
CA ARG A 124 -13.60 -6.13 9.60
C ARG A 124 -12.18 -6.58 9.33
N LEU A 125 -11.44 -6.82 10.39
CA LEU A 125 -10.08 -7.33 10.37
C LEU A 125 -10.09 -8.76 10.92
N ILE A 126 -9.41 -9.66 10.22
CA ILE A 126 -9.24 -11.04 10.62
C ILE A 126 -7.74 -11.27 10.80
N PHE A 127 -7.33 -11.68 11.99
CA PHE A 127 -5.93 -11.97 12.30
C PHE A 127 -5.74 -13.45 12.58
N GLU A 128 -4.53 -13.97 12.37
CA GLU A 128 -4.14 -15.27 12.90
C GLU A 128 -3.86 -15.17 14.40
N SER A 129 -4.48 -16.01 15.24
CA SER A 129 -4.42 -15.88 16.70
C SER A 129 -3.02 -16.06 17.29
N ARG A 130 -2.13 -16.83 16.65
CA ARG A 130 -0.80 -17.16 17.20
C ARG A 130 0.24 -16.08 16.92
N SER A 131 0.34 -15.64 15.67
CA SER A 131 1.29 -14.62 15.23
C SER A 131 0.76 -13.20 15.29
N ALA A 132 -0.55 -13.03 15.52
CA ALA A 132 -1.24 -11.73 15.42
C ALA A 132 -1.03 -11.03 14.07
N THR A 133 -0.79 -11.80 13.00
CA THR A 133 -0.68 -11.28 11.63
C THR A 133 -2.06 -11.08 11.02
N LEU A 134 -2.24 -10.01 10.25
CA LEU A 134 -3.50 -9.69 9.58
C LEU A 134 -3.70 -10.61 8.36
N LEU A 135 -4.74 -11.42 8.32
CA LEU A 135 -5.04 -12.28 7.17
C LEU A 135 -5.96 -11.58 6.17
N GLU A 136 -6.99 -10.90 6.66
CA GLU A 136 -8.01 -10.25 5.84
C GLU A 136 -8.43 -8.89 6.41
N ASP A 137 -8.72 -7.94 5.52
CA ASP A 137 -9.20 -6.60 5.85
C ASP A 137 -10.33 -6.20 4.90
N HIS A 138 -11.55 -6.25 5.41
CA HIS A 138 -12.78 -6.00 4.68
C HIS A 138 -13.35 -4.64 5.05
N VAL A 139 -13.78 -3.90 4.04
CA VAL A 139 -14.45 -2.62 4.19
C VAL A 139 -15.84 -2.76 3.60
N PHE A 140 -16.85 -2.37 4.38
CA PHE A 140 -18.26 -2.42 4.00
C PHE A 140 -18.86 -1.01 4.04
N ASN A 141 -19.80 -0.70 3.16
CA ASN A 141 -20.62 0.49 3.30
C ASN A 141 -21.65 0.35 4.43
N LEU A 142 -22.47 1.38 4.66
CA LEU A 142 -23.47 1.39 5.73
C LEU A 142 -24.60 0.37 5.49
N GLU A 143 -24.86 0.04 4.22
CA GLU A 143 -25.83 -0.98 3.79
C GLU A 143 -25.30 -2.41 3.98
N GLY A 144 -24.02 -2.57 4.35
CA GLY A 144 -23.38 -3.87 4.57
C GLY A 144 -22.82 -4.53 3.30
N ALA A 145 -22.82 -3.84 2.16
CA ALA A 145 -22.16 -4.30 0.94
C ALA A 145 -20.64 -4.15 1.06
N LEU A 146 -19.91 -5.17 0.61
CA LEU A 146 -18.45 -5.17 0.57
C LEU A 146 -17.96 -4.20 -0.52
N ILE A 147 -17.21 -3.18 -0.12
CA ILE A 147 -16.65 -2.16 -1.01
C ILE A 147 -15.17 -2.39 -1.30
N SER A 148 -14.43 -2.96 -0.34
CA SER A 148 -13.03 -3.32 -0.55
C SER A 148 -12.64 -4.52 0.30
N LYS A 149 -11.77 -5.36 -0.24
CA LYS A 149 -11.21 -6.52 0.45
C LYS A 149 -9.73 -6.61 0.20
N ARG A 150 -8.94 -6.70 1.26
CA ARG A 150 -7.51 -6.96 1.20
C ARG A 150 -7.19 -8.32 1.83
N LEU A 151 -6.44 -9.14 1.10
CA LEU A 151 -5.99 -10.47 1.50
C LEU A 151 -4.47 -10.46 1.66
N LEU A 152 -3.95 -11.06 2.73
CA LEU A 152 -2.52 -11.10 3.00
C LEU A 152 -2.10 -12.53 3.32
N SER A 153 -1.03 -13.00 2.67
CA SER A 153 -0.56 -14.37 2.82
C SER A 153 0.95 -14.51 2.58
N GLY A 154 1.44 -15.74 2.72
CA GLY A 154 2.85 -16.07 2.50
C GLY A 154 3.79 -15.39 3.50
N TYR A 155 3.32 -15.16 4.73
CA TYR A 155 4.08 -14.46 5.77
C TYR A 155 5.49 -15.01 5.96
N HIS A 156 6.45 -14.10 6.13
CA HIS A 156 7.84 -14.43 6.33
C HIS A 156 8.45 -13.57 7.43
N GLN A 157 9.23 -14.21 8.31
CA GLN A 157 9.94 -13.55 9.38
C GLN A 157 11.34 -13.13 8.93
N SER A 158 11.67 -11.85 9.07
CA SER A 158 13.00 -11.31 8.74
C SER A 158 13.38 -10.22 9.73
N ASN A 159 14.52 -10.37 10.40
CA ASN A 159 15.09 -9.38 11.32
C ASN A 159 14.11 -8.89 12.41
N GLY A 160 13.30 -9.80 12.97
CA GLY A 160 12.31 -9.48 14.01
C GLY A 160 10.96 -8.96 13.51
N PHE A 161 10.77 -8.85 12.18
CA PHE A 161 9.51 -8.44 11.57
C PHE A 161 8.85 -9.61 10.87
N VAL A 162 7.52 -9.65 10.89
CA VAL A 162 6.71 -10.63 10.17
C VAL A 162 5.85 -9.87 9.16
N LEU A 163 6.17 -10.02 7.88
CA LEU A 163 5.52 -9.30 6.78
C LEU A 163 4.95 -10.29 5.75
N PRO A 164 3.83 -9.96 5.09
CA PRO A 164 3.26 -10.80 4.06
C PRO A 164 4.12 -10.76 2.80
N LYS A 165 4.17 -11.89 2.07
CA LYS A 165 4.80 -11.95 0.74
C LYS A 165 3.81 -11.68 -0.38
N HIS A 166 2.53 -11.89 -0.13
CA HIS A 166 1.50 -11.73 -1.13
C HIS A 166 0.38 -10.88 -0.54
N ILE A 167 0.03 -9.80 -1.23
CA ILE A 167 -1.04 -8.88 -0.86
C ILE A 167 -1.95 -8.74 -2.06
N GLU A 168 -3.24 -9.03 -1.91
CA GLU A 168 -4.25 -8.72 -2.92
C GLU A 168 -5.23 -7.69 -2.37
N MET A 169 -5.64 -6.75 -3.19
CA MET A 169 -6.67 -5.76 -2.91
C MET A 169 -7.72 -5.80 -4.01
N HIS A 170 -8.96 -6.08 -3.62
CA HIS A 170 -10.11 -6.20 -4.50
C HIS A 170 -11.05 -5.03 -4.23
N GLN A 171 -11.46 -4.32 -5.30
CA GLN A 171 -12.44 -3.23 -5.25
C GLN A 171 -13.41 -3.38 -6.44
N GLY A 172 -14.60 -3.92 -6.17
CA GLY A 172 -15.52 -4.27 -7.25
C GLY A 172 -14.91 -5.33 -8.17
N ALA A 173 -14.66 -4.97 -9.43
CA ALA A 173 -14.01 -5.84 -10.43
C ALA A 173 -12.49 -5.63 -10.50
N ASP A 174 -11.95 -4.60 -9.84
CA ASP A 174 -10.54 -4.23 -9.92
C ASP A 174 -9.71 -4.99 -8.90
N LEU A 175 -8.51 -5.38 -9.32
CA LEU A 175 -7.54 -6.13 -8.52
C LEU A 175 -6.18 -5.44 -8.57
N ILE A 176 -5.62 -5.19 -7.38
CA ILE A 176 -4.19 -4.91 -7.20
C ILE A 176 -3.57 -6.10 -6.47
N ALA A 177 -2.50 -6.67 -7.02
CA ALA A 177 -1.71 -7.70 -6.34
C ALA A 177 -0.24 -7.30 -6.23
N ILE A 178 0.36 -7.56 -5.07
CA ILE A 178 1.76 -7.28 -4.75
C ILE A 178 2.39 -8.60 -4.31
N ASP A 179 3.40 -9.04 -5.06
CA ASP A 179 4.21 -10.21 -4.78
C ASP A 179 5.63 -9.78 -4.39
N VAL A 180 6.03 -10.01 -3.14
CA VAL A 180 7.35 -9.66 -2.62
C VAL A 180 8.34 -10.77 -2.94
N GLU A 181 9.24 -10.51 -3.89
CA GLU A 181 10.27 -11.47 -4.33
C GLU A 181 11.44 -11.53 -3.35
N THR A 182 11.97 -10.35 -2.99
CA THR A 182 13.10 -10.23 -2.07
C THR A 182 12.87 -9.07 -1.10
N HIS A 183 13.40 -9.23 0.11
CA HIS A 183 13.27 -8.26 1.18
C HIS A 183 14.55 -8.22 2.01
N GLN A 184 15.09 -7.02 2.23
CA GLN A 184 16.25 -6.76 3.07
C GLN A 184 15.93 -5.64 4.05
N SER A 185 16.02 -5.92 5.35
CA SER A 185 15.89 -4.92 6.41
C SER A 185 17.24 -4.39 6.86
N ASN A 186 17.24 -3.21 7.48
CA ASN A 186 18.41 -2.51 8.02
C ASN A 186 19.49 -2.22 6.97
N VAL A 187 19.06 -2.00 5.73
CA VAL A 187 19.95 -1.55 4.65
C VAL A 187 20.32 -0.08 4.84
N GLU A 188 21.51 0.29 4.38
CA GLU A 188 21.89 1.70 4.26
C GLU A 188 21.06 2.35 3.14
N VAL A 189 20.19 3.28 3.52
CA VAL A 189 19.44 4.16 2.63
C VAL A 189 19.77 5.59 3.03
N LEU A 190 20.12 6.42 2.07
CA LEU A 190 20.50 7.81 2.27
C LEU A 190 19.29 8.71 2.01
N GLY A 191 19.25 9.90 2.64
CA GLY A 191 18.17 10.86 2.37
C GLY A 191 18.07 11.25 0.89
N ALA A 192 19.20 11.27 0.19
CA ALA A 192 19.26 11.53 -1.25
C ALA A 192 18.53 10.47 -2.09
N ASP A 193 18.31 9.26 -1.58
CA ASP A 193 17.53 8.22 -2.26
C ASP A 193 16.05 8.61 -2.35
N PHE A 194 15.56 9.46 -1.44
CA PHE A 194 14.19 9.98 -1.42
C PHE A 194 14.05 11.34 -2.11
N HIS A 195 15.01 11.73 -2.95
CA HIS A 195 14.88 12.88 -3.84
C HIS A 195 14.51 12.42 -5.25
N MET A 196 13.41 12.96 -5.78
CA MET A 196 13.00 12.69 -7.15
C MET A 196 13.81 13.56 -8.11
N ARG A 197 14.49 12.93 -9.07
CA ARG A 197 15.19 13.66 -10.14
C ARG A 197 14.24 13.87 -11.30
N VAL A 198 13.79 15.10 -11.47
CA VAL A 198 12.80 15.47 -12.48
C VAL A 198 13.42 16.52 -13.41
N PRO A 199 13.32 16.36 -14.74
CA PRO A 199 13.75 17.38 -15.71
C PRO A 199 13.04 18.73 -15.49
N GLY A 200 13.71 19.81 -15.90
CA GLY A 200 13.18 21.18 -15.74
C GLY A 200 11.98 21.50 -16.63
N ASP A 201 11.84 20.77 -17.74
CA ASP A 201 10.81 20.91 -18.78
C ASP A 201 9.61 19.96 -18.60
N VAL A 202 9.46 19.37 -17.41
CA VAL A 202 8.34 18.48 -17.08
C VAL A 202 7.00 19.24 -17.00
N THR A 203 5.92 18.61 -17.45
CA THR A 203 4.56 19.12 -17.21
C THR A 203 4.15 18.78 -15.78
N ARG A 204 3.80 19.80 -14.97
CA ARG A 204 3.46 19.63 -13.55
C ARG A 204 1.96 19.72 -13.32
N HIS A 205 1.42 18.76 -12.57
CA HIS A 205 0.04 18.76 -12.12
C HIS A 205 -0.02 18.61 -10.61
N THR A 206 -0.73 19.53 -9.96
CA THR A 206 -1.07 19.43 -8.54
C THR A 206 -2.50 18.90 -8.44
N ILE A 207 -2.66 17.77 -7.75
CA ILE A 207 -3.95 17.15 -7.48
C ILE A 207 -4.39 17.59 -6.09
N GLU A 208 -5.56 18.24 -6.02
CA GLU A 208 -6.12 18.81 -4.78
C GLU A 208 -7.15 17.93 -4.11
#